data_AF-T0SS14-F1
#
_entry.id   AF-T0SS14-F1
#
_cell.length_a   1.000
_cell.length_b   1.000
_cell.length_c   1.000
_cell.angle_alpha   90.00
_cell.angle_beta   90.00
_cell.angle_gamma   90.00
#
_symmetry.space_group_name_H-M   'P 1'
#
loop_
_entity.id
_entity.type
_entity.pdbx_description
1 polymer ?
#
loop_
_entity_poly.entity_id
_entity_poly.type
_entity_poly.pdbx_seq_one_letter_code
_entity_poly.pdbx_strand_id
1 'polypeptide(L)'
;MLTKINNRLSSFYPLFGFYFLAWVVHLIIISIISFFHFRLDHRLIVIENWIFDYAWTLSLMSKVIAFILYWRYFYEDRIKNFTEAFESSAKKSINPEVLIFTIMNFALLSFFVKPIVQENVLFSAGPSITHYLSVFFVFFIDLMVLKIFRRNKGELNIKEVVICSSFLYLYNIAVFPFGENLGISFYSLIVLFFIYYFEFGKSYVNSSIYVLLVLCPLFVILGIDPVWGSKFAYFEPATSIRRDVVFAVLPIVTYVYFSFIRRRTL
;
A
#
# COMPACT_ATOMS: atom_id res chain seq x y z
N MET A 1 3.03 31.86 13.94
CA MET A 1 3.46 30.43 13.98
C MET A 1 2.26 29.47 14.02
N LEU A 2 1.26 29.72 14.89
CA LEU A 2 0.01 28.95 14.97
C LEU A 2 -0.81 28.91 13.67
N THR A 3 -0.90 30.02 12.93
CA THR A 3 -1.57 30.10 11.62
C THR A 3 -0.90 29.25 10.53
N LYS A 4 0.43 29.08 10.60
CA LYS A 4 1.21 28.27 9.63
C LYS A 4 1.10 26.77 9.92
N ILE A 5 0.91 26.39 11.18
CA ILE A 5 0.65 25.01 11.61
C ILE A 5 -0.77 24.59 11.22
N ASN A 6 -1.76 25.47 11.41
CA ASN A 6 -3.15 25.21 11.05
C ASN A 6 -3.33 24.95 9.54
N ASN A 7 -2.60 25.70 8.69
CA ASN A 7 -2.60 25.50 7.24
C ASN A 7 -1.87 24.22 6.77
N ARG A 8 -1.02 23.59 7.61
CA ARG A 8 -0.34 22.33 7.26
C ARG A 8 -1.15 21.10 7.68
N LEU A 9 -1.79 21.12 8.84
CA LEU A 9 -2.68 20.03 9.28
C LEU A 9 -3.94 19.96 8.41
N SER A 10 -4.47 21.11 8.00
CA SER A 10 -5.64 21.15 7.12
C SER A 10 -5.43 20.44 5.77
N SER A 11 -4.17 20.34 5.32
CA SER A 11 -3.82 19.65 4.09
C SER A 11 -3.93 18.12 4.14
N PHE A 12 -4.15 17.52 5.33
CA PHE A 12 -4.35 16.07 5.49
C PHE A 12 -5.82 15.66 5.62
N TYR A 13 -6.75 16.59 5.88
CA TYR A 13 -8.18 16.28 5.92
C TYR A 13 -8.70 15.61 4.63
N PRO A 14 -8.25 16.01 3.42
CA PRO A 14 -8.70 15.34 2.21
C PRO A 14 -8.30 13.87 2.15
N LEU A 15 -7.07 13.56 2.58
CA LEU A 15 -6.56 12.19 2.64
C LEU A 15 -7.32 11.35 3.67
N PHE A 16 -7.58 11.90 4.85
CA PHE A 16 -8.42 11.24 5.86
C PHE A 16 -9.83 10.99 5.30
N GLY A 17 -10.45 11.99 4.67
CA GLY A 17 -11.77 11.87 4.06
C GLY A 17 -11.83 10.77 2.99
N PHE A 18 -10.77 10.62 2.18
CA PHE A 18 -10.67 9.53 1.22
C PHE A 18 -10.66 8.16 1.90
N TYR A 19 -9.78 7.94 2.89
CA TYR A 19 -9.70 6.64 3.58
C TYR A 19 -10.97 6.32 4.36
N PHE A 20 -11.59 7.32 4.99
CA PHE A 20 -12.87 7.17 5.66
C PHE A 20 -13.98 6.77 4.68
N LEU A 21 -14.06 7.44 3.53
CA LEU A 21 -15.01 7.09 2.47
C LEU A 21 -14.76 5.67 1.94
N ALA A 22 -13.50 5.29 1.70
CA ALA A 22 -13.12 3.95 1.26
C ALA A 22 -13.56 2.88 2.27
N TRP A 23 -13.37 3.15 3.57
CA TRP A 23 -13.84 2.26 4.63
C TRP A 23 -15.37 2.12 4.65
N VAL A 24 -16.13 3.22 4.55
CA VAL A 24 -17.60 3.19 4.48
C VAL A 24 -18.07 2.40 3.26
N VAL A 25 -17.48 2.64 2.08
CA VAL A 25 -17.77 1.88 0.86
C VAL A 25 -17.47 0.40 1.06
N HIS A 26 -16.35 0.07 1.73
CA HIS A 26 -15.98 -1.31 2.03
C HIS A 26 -17.04 -2.03 2.88
N LEU A 27 -17.53 -1.37 3.95
CA LEU A 27 -18.61 -1.90 4.78
C LEU A 27 -19.90 -2.14 3.98
N ILE A 28 -20.25 -1.24 3.07
CA ILE A 28 -21.41 -1.41 2.18
C ILE A 28 -21.23 -2.65 1.29
N ILE A 29 -20.06 -2.81 0.66
CA ILE A 29 -19.76 -3.97 -0.19
C ILE A 29 -19.87 -5.28 0.61
N ILE A 30 -19.22 -5.37 1.78
CA ILE A 30 -19.30 -6.56 2.63
C ILE A 30 -20.74 -6.85 3.04
N SER A 31 -21.53 -5.82 3.38
CA SER A 31 -22.93 -5.98 3.78
C SER A 31 -23.79 -6.55 2.64
N ILE A 32 -23.60 -6.04 1.41
CA ILE A 32 -24.30 -6.53 0.22
C ILE A 32 -23.93 -8.00 -0.05
N ILE A 33 -22.64 -8.33 -0.02
CA ILE A 33 -22.17 -9.70 -0.26
C ILE A 33 -22.71 -10.65 0.80
N SER A 34 -22.59 -10.28 2.08
CA SER A 34 -23.09 -11.08 3.20
C SER A 34 -24.60 -11.32 3.08
N PHE A 35 -25.38 -10.29 2.72
CA PHE A 35 -26.83 -10.43 2.48
C PHE A 35 -27.15 -11.49 1.43
N PHE A 36 -26.46 -11.46 0.28
CA PHE A 36 -26.68 -12.47 -0.77
C PHE A 36 -26.26 -13.87 -0.32
N HIS A 37 -25.15 -14.02 0.39
CA HIS A 37 -24.74 -15.31 0.92
C HIS A 37 -25.74 -15.87 1.95
N PHE A 38 -26.26 -15.03 2.84
CA PHE A 38 -27.31 -15.46 3.77
C PHE A 38 -28.60 -15.84 3.03
N ARG A 39 -28.94 -15.15 1.94
CA ARG A 39 -30.10 -15.51 1.13
C ARG A 39 -29.96 -16.87 0.43
N LEU A 40 -28.72 -17.33 0.21
CA LEU A 40 -28.39 -18.65 -0.32
C LEU A 40 -28.21 -19.71 0.79
N ASP A 41 -28.62 -19.41 2.03
CA ASP A 41 -28.49 -20.27 3.20
C ASP A 41 -27.04 -20.70 3.52
N HIS A 42 -26.05 -19.88 3.11
CA HIS A 42 -24.66 -20.10 3.50
C HIS A 42 -24.45 -19.81 4.99
N ARG A 43 -23.66 -20.66 5.66
CA ARG A 43 -23.25 -20.48 7.06
C ARG A 43 -22.29 -19.31 7.20
N LEU A 44 -22.27 -18.64 8.35
CA LEU A 44 -21.38 -17.50 8.62
C LEU A 44 -19.91 -17.80 8.30
N ILE A 45 -19.40 -18.97 8.68
CA ILE A 45 -18.01 -19.37 8.39
C ILE A 45 -17.68 -19.42 6.88
N VAL A 46 -18.66 -19.77 6.04
CA VAL A 46 -18.49 -19.77 4.58
C VAL A 46 -18.36 -18.33 4.07
N ILE A 47 -19.10 -17.41 4.65
CA ILE A 47 -19.06 -15.98 4.31
C ILE A 47 -17.74 -15.36 4.76
N GLU A 48 -17.30 -15.66 5.98
CA GLU A 48 -16.02 -15.19 6.52
C GLU A 48 -14.84 -15.67 5.67
N ASN A 49 -14.81 -16.95 5.33
CA ASN A 49 -13.77 -17.51 4.45
C ASN A 49 -13.81 -16.86 3.07
N TRP A 50 -14.98 -16.66 2.49
CA TRP A 50 -15.09 -15.99 1.19
C TRP A 50 -14.58 -14.54 1.27
N ILE A 51 -14.96 -13.78 2.30
CA ILE A 51 -14.46 -12.41 2.49
C ILE A 51 -12.94 -12.40 2.66
N PHE A 52 -12.39 -13.37 3.40
CA PHE A 52 -10.95 -13.54 3.58
C PHE A 52 -10.24 -13.85 2.25
N ASP A 53 -10.74 -14.80 1.47
CA ASP A 53 -10.18 -15.24 0.19
C ASP A 53 -10.19 -14.13 -0.88
N TYR A 54 -11.13 -13.18 -0.78
CA TYR A 54 -11.23 -12.04 -1.70
C TYR A 54 -10.84 -10.70 -1.08
N ALA A 55 -10.21 -10.69 0.10
CA ALA A 55 -9.96 -9.47 0.88
C ALA A 55 -9.29 -8.34 0.09
N TRP A 56 -8.19 -8.61 -0.61
CA TRP A 56 -7.50 -7.60 -1.42
C TRP A 56 -8.34 -7.10 -2.60
N THR A 57 -9.10 -7.98 -3.23
CA THR A 57 -10.03 -7.62 -4.30
C THR A 57 -11.15 -6.73 -3.78
N LEU A 58 -11.72 -7.04 -2.59
CA LEU A 58 -12.73 -6.21 -1.93
C LEU A 58 -12.17 -4.84 -1.51
N SER A 59 -10.94 -4.82 -1.00
CA SER A 59 -10.23 -3.56 -0.69
C SER A 59 -10.01 -2.73 -1.95
N LEU A 60 -9.58 -3.36 -3.06
CA LEU A 60 -9.44 -2.69 -4.35
C LEU A 60 -10.78 -2.09 -4.81
N MET A 61 -11.86 -2.89 -4.84
CA MET A 61 -13.19 -2.42 -5.24
C MET A 61 -13.64 -1.22 -4.40
N SER A 62 -13.44 -1.28 -3.08
CA SER A 62 -13.81 -0.19 -2.18
C SER A 62 -13.01 1.09 -2.46
N LYS A 63 -11.70 0.99 -2.69
CA LYS A 63 -10.86 2.14 -3.05
C LYS A 63 -11.19 2.70 -4.43
N VAL A 64 -11.51 1.87 -5.42
CA VAL A 64 -11.90 2.32 -6.77
C VAL A 64 -13.20 3.12 -6.69
N ILE A 65 -14.23 2.58 -6.04
CA ILE A 65 -15.51 3.27 -5.88
C ILE A 65 -15.33 4.56 -5.08
N ALA A 66 -14.60 4.51 -3.96
CA ALA A 66 -14.30 5.70 -3.17
C ALA A 66 -13.49 6.72 -3.96
N PHE A 67 -12.53 6.30 -4.78
CA PHE A 67 -11.75 7.19 -5.64
C PHE A 67 -12.64 7.91 -6.66
N ILE A 68 -13.55 7.19 -7.32
CA ILE A 68 -14.51 7.75 -8.28
C ILE A 68 -15.45 8.76 -7.59
N LEU A 69 -16.02 8.40 -6.44
CA LEU A 69 -16.91 9.29 -5.68
C LEU A 69 -16.14 10.51 -5.18
N TYR A 70 -14.94 10.30 -4.64
CA TYR A 70 -14.12 11.36 -4.10
C TYR A 70 -13.71 12.35 -5.20
N TRP A 71 -13.29 11.83 -6.36
CA TRP A 71 -12.98 12.62 -7.53
C TRP A 71 -14.19 13.43 -8.00
N ARG A 72 -15.38 12.84 -8.03
CA ARG A 72 -16.59 13.52 -8.49
C ARG A 72 -17.06 14.63 -7.56
N TYR A 73 -17.00 14.44 -6.23
CA TYR A 73 -17.65 15.33 -5.27
C TYR A 73 -16.72 16.29 -4.54
N PHE A 74 -15.43 15.98 -4.40
CA PHE A 74 -14.49 16.81 -3.65
C PHE A 74 -13.45 17.51 -4.54
N TYR A 75 -13.51 17.27 -5.85
CA TYR A 75 -12.50 17.71 -6.81
C TYR A 75 -13.02 18.70 -7.87
N GLU A 76 -14.00 19.54 -7.52
CA GLU A 76 -14.60 20.48 -8.48
C GLU A 76 -13.68 21.64 -8.92
N ASP A 77 -12.58 21.95 -8.22
CA ASP A 77 -11.88 23.24 -8.44
C ASP A 77 -10.39 23.21 -8.85
N ARG A 78 -9.71 22.06 -9.04
CA ARG A 78 -8.22 22.08 -9.07
C ARG A 78 -7.42 21.31 -10.13
N ILE A 79 -8.03 20.52 -11.01
CA ILE A 79 -7.31 20.00 -12.20
C ILE A 79 -8.17 20.21 -13.44
N LYS A 80 -7.68 21.04 -14.36
CA LYS A 80 -8.28 21.19 -15.68
C LYS A 80 -8.18 19.92 -16.55
N ASN A 81 -7.29 18.96 -16.27
CA ASN A 81 -7.20 17.68 -16.98
C ASN A 81 -6.48 16.58 -16.16
N PHE A 82 -7.18 15.53 -15.69
CA PHE A 82 -6.59 14.35 -15.02
C PHE A 82 -5.42 13.76 -15.83
N THR A 83 -5.56 13.80 -17.16
CA THR A 83 -4.55 13.47 -18.16
C THR A 83 -3.26 14.26 -17.99
N GLU A 84 -3.31 15.58 -17.78
CA GLU A 84 -2.09 16.38 -17.54
C GLU A 84 -1.39 15.97 -16.24
N ALA A 85 -2.16 15.68 -15.18
CA ALA A 85 -1.59 15.18 -13.95
C ALA A 85 -0.90 13.83 -14.22
N PHE A 86 -1.57 12.88 -14.87
CA PHE A 86 -0.99 11.57 -15.20
C PHE A 86 0.27 11.69 -16.09
N GLU A 87 0.16 12.36 -17.24
CA GLU A 87 1.20 12.53 -18.24
C GLU A 87 2.46 13.24 -17.69
N SER A 88 2.28 14.26 -16.85
CA SER A 88 3.41 15.01 -16.28
C SER A 88 4.34 14.20 -15.39
N SER A 89 3.89 13.04 -14.86
CA SER A 89 4.80 12.09 -14.19
C SER A 89 5.13 10.86 -15.00
N ALA A 90 4.28 10.43 -15.94
CA ALA A 90 4.65 9.37 -16.89
C ALA A 90 5.89 9.77 -17.71
N LYS A 91 6.07 11.07 -18.00
CA LYS A 91 7.25 11.61 -18.68
C LYS A 91 8.53 11.56 -17.86
N LYS A 92 8.48 11.29 -16.55
CA LYS A 92 9.69 11.06 -15.75
C LYS A 92 10.17 9.64 -16.02
N SER A 93 11.36 9.51 -16.60
CA SER A 93 12.01 8.21 -16.75
C SER A 93 12.18 7.52 -15.40
N ILE A 94 12.23 6.20 -15.43
CA ILE A 94 12.60 5.39 -14.28
C ILE A 94 13.98 5.86 -13.81
N ASN A 95 14.09 6.31 -12.56
CA ASN A 95 15.39 6.65 -12.00
C ASN A 95 16.15 5.33 -11.72
N PRO A 96 17.32 5.10 -12.33
CA PRO A 96 18.11 3.88 -12.11
C PRO A 96 18.44 3.63 -10.63
N GLU A 97 18.64 4.69 -9.85
CA GLU A 97 18.90 4.58 -8.40
C GLU A 97 17.72 3.96 -7.66
N VAL A 98 16.48 4.30 -8.06
CA VAL A 98 15.27 3.70 -7.51
C VAL A 98 15.25 2.21 -7.79
N LEU A 99 15.56 1.82 -9.03
CA LEU A 99 15.53 0.42 -9.44
C LEU A 99 16.57 -0.39 -8.65
N ILE A 100 17.81 0.08 -8.61
CA ILE A 100 18.91 -0.56 -7.85
C ILE A 100 18.53 -0.69 -6.38
N PHE A 101 18.06 0.39 -5.75
CA PHE A 101 17.72 0.38 -4.34
C PHE A 101 16.51 -0.52 -4.04
N THR A 102 15.54 -0.57 -4.95
CA THR A 102 14.39 -1.49 -4.88
C THR A 102 14.83 -2.95 -4.94
N ILE A 103 15.69 -3.30 -5.89
CA ILE A 103 16.25 -4.65 -6.01
C ILE A 103 17.06 -5.00 -4.75
N MET A 104 17.85 -4.07 -4.23
CA MET A 104 18.64 -4.28 -3.02
C MET A 104 17.75 -4.52 -1.80
N ASN A 105 16.68 -3.74 -1.63
CA ASN A 105 15.70 -3.96 -0.56
C ASN A 105 15.00 -5.31 -0.69
N PHE A 106 14.58 -5.69 -1.90
CA PHE A 106 13.99 -7.00 -2.14
C PHE A 106 14.96 -8.14 -1.79
N ALA A 107 16.21 -8.06 -2.25
CA ALA A 107 17.24 -9.05 -1.99
C ALA A 107 17.53 -9.18 -0.48
N LEU A 108 17.65 -8.05 0.23
CA LEU A 108 17.88 -8.04 1.67
C LEU A 108 16.71 -8.68 2.43
N LEU A 109 15.48 -8.27 2.12
CA LEU A 109 14.28 -8.82 2.78
C LEU A 109 14.14 -10.32 2.49
N SER A 110 14.37 -10.75 1.26
CA SER A 110 14.32 -12.16 0.85
C SER A 110 15.38 -13.00 1.60
N PHE A 111 16.58 -12.46 1.80
CA PHE A 111 17.65 -13.14 2.54
C PHE A 111 17.27 -13.41 4.00
N PHE A 112 16.64 -12.44 4.67
CA PHE A 112 16.24 -12.60 6.08
C PHE A 112 14.98 -13.44 6.29
N VAL A 113 14.21 -13.69 5.23
CA VAL A 113 12.98 -14.46 5.27
C VAL A 113 13.23 -15.97 5.27
N LYS A 114 14.33 -16.43 4.67
CA LYS A 114 14.68 -17.85 4.48
C LYS A 114 13.47 -18.67 3.98
N PRO A 115 13.10 -18.52 2.70
CA PRO A 115 11.90 -19.17 2.16
C PRO A 115 12.01 -20.70 2.22
N ILE A 116 11.01 -21.37 2.78
CA ILE A 116 10.80 -22.82 2.66
C ILE A 116 9.63 -23.05 1.72
N VAL A 117 9.74 -24.04 0.82
CA VAL A 117 8.66 -24.40 -0.10
C VAL A 117 7.48 -24.94 0.70
N GLN A 118 6.29 -24.36 0.47
CA GLN A 118 5.07 -24.83 1.12
C GLN A 118 4.54 -26.08 0.40
N GLU A 119 4.26 -27.14 1.15
CA GLU A 119 3.82 -28.43 0.57
C GLU A 119 2.36 -28.39 0.07
N ASN A 120 1.52 -27.51 0.64
CA ASN A 120 0.09 -27.41 0.33
C ASN A 120 -0.31 -25.96 0.00
N VAL A 121 0.08 -25.47 -1.16
CA VAL A 121 -0.35 -24.14 -1.64
C VAL A 121 -1.82 -24.20 -2.07
N LEU A 122 -2.67 -23.39 -1.44
CA LEU A 122 -4.13 -23.41 -1.68
C LEU A 122 -4.54 -22.88 -3.07
N PHE A 123 -3.66 -22.16 -3.79
CA PHE A 123 -4.01 -21.52 -5.06
C PHE A 123 -3.41 -22.16 -6.32
N SER A 124 -4.24 -22.14 -7.36
CA SER A 124 -3.81 -22.23 -8.75
C SER A 124 -3.21 -20.90 -9.22
N ALA A 125 -2.52 -20.87 -10.37
CA ALA A 125 -1.82 -19.68 -10.85
C ALA A 125 -2.72 -18.45 -11.06
N GLY A 126 -4.02 -18.64 -11.34
CA GLY A 126 -4.97 -17.56 -11.63
C GLY A 126 -5.21 -16.62 -10.44
N PRO A 127 -5.73 -17.12 -9.30
CA PRO A 127 -5.94 -16.31 -8.10
C PRO A 127 -4.68 -15.59 -7.59
N SER A 128 -3.50 -16.21 -7.69
CA SER A 128 -2.23 -15.55 -7.32
C SER A 128 -1.95 -14.30 -8.18
N ILE A 129 -2.26 -14.34 -9.47
CA ILE A 129 -2.16 -13.18 -10.37
C ILE A 129 -3.19 -12.11 -9.98
N THR A 130 -4.45 -12.51 -9.72
CA THR A 130 -5.50 -11.58 -9.29
C THR A 130 -5.12 -10.88 -7.98
N HIS A 131 -4.54 -11.61 -7.03
CA HIS A 131 -4.04 -11.04 -5.79
C HIS A 131 -2.88 -10.07 -6.02
N TYR A 132 -1.88 -10.49 -6.80
CA TYR A 132 -0.73 -9.65 -7.15
C TYR A 132 -1.16 -8.31 -7.74
N LEU A 133 -2.12 -8.34 -8.69
CA LEU A 133 -2.69 -7.15 -9.30
C LEU A 133 -3.53 -6.34 -8.31
N SER A 134 -4.30 -7.00 -7.45
CA SER A 134 -5.13 -6.32 -6.45
C SER A 134 -4.30 -5.53 -5.45
N VAL A 135 -3.24 -6.15 -4.90
CA VAL A 135 -2.26 -5.47 -4.04
C VAL A 135 -1.67 -4.27 -4.77
N PHE A 136 -1.17 -4.47 -6.01
CA PHE A 136 -0.59 -3.39 -6.79
C PHE A 136 -1.54 -2.20 -6.95
N PHE A 137 -2.78 -2.46 -7.39
CA PHE A 137 -3.74 -1.39 -7.65
C PHE A 137 -4.24 -0.71 -6.36
N VAL A 138 -4.33 -1.43 -5.24
CA VAL A 138 -4.67 -0.84 -3.94
C VAL A 138 -3.65 0.24 -3.55
N PHE A 139 -2.36 -0.05 -3.65
CA PHE A 139 -1.30 0.93 -3.37
C PHE A 139 -1.19 2.00 -4.48
N PHE A 140 -1.44 1.64 -5.74
CA PHE A 140 -1.41 2.58 -6.84
C PHE A 140 -2.48 3.68 -6.71
N ILE A 141 -3.69 3.33 -6.26
CA ILE A 141 -4.75 4.32 -6.00
C ILE A 141 -4.29 5.30 -4.92
N ASP A 142 -3.59 4.85 -3.88
CA ASP A 142 -3.05 5.76 -2.85
C ASP A 142 -2.06 6.78 -3.44
N LEU A 143 -1.23 6.37 -4.39
CA LEU A 143 -0.32 7.28 -5.12
C LEU A 143 -1.10 8.31 -5.95
N MET A 144 -2.19 7.89 -6.60
CA MET A 144 -3.05 8.79 -7.37
C MET A 144 -3.70 9.83 -6.45
N VAL A 145 -4.31 9.37 -5.37
CA VAL A 145 -4.95 10.21 -4.34
C VAL A 145 -3.96 11.23 -3.78
N LEU A 146 -2.76 10.79 -3.38
CA LEU A 146 -1.73 11.70 -2.87
C LEU A 146 -1.30 12.74 -3.89
N LYS A 147 -1.11 12.33 -5.14
CA LYS A 147 -0.69 13.25 -6.20
C LYS A 147 -1.72 14.34 -6.47
N ILE A 148 -2.99 13.97 -6.41
CA ILE A 148 -4.14 14.86 -6.58
C ILE A 148 -4.17 15.95 -5.49
N PHE A 149 -3.84 15.61 -4.24
CA PHE A 149 -3.83 16.57 -3.13
C PHE A 149 -2.53 17.34 -2.97
N ARG A 150 -1.40 16.74 -3.32
CA ARG A 150 -0.06 17.26 -2.97
C ARG A 150 0.72 17.64 -4.23
N ARG A 151 0.17 18.60 -4.98
CA ARG A 151 0.80 19.17 -6.20
C ARG A 151 2.11 19.92 -5.91
N ASN A 152 2.35 20.34 -4.67
CA ASN A 152 3.54 21.13 -4.34
C ASN A 152 4.82 20.28 -4.44
N LYS A 153 5.76 20.76 -5.27
CA LYS A 153 7.17 20.34 -5.23
C LYS A 153 7.72 20.73 -3.86
N GLY A 154 8.08 19.75 -3.06
CA GLY A 154 8.60 19.95 -1.73
C GLY A 154 9.47 18.78 -1.36
N GLU A 155 10.48 19.07 -0.54
CA GLU A 155 11.41 18.09 0.00
C GLU A 155 10.70 17.03 0.82
N LEU A 156 11.34 15.87 0.99
CA LEU A 156 10.84 14.82 1.86
C LEU A 156 10.62 15.37 3.28
N ASN A 157 9.38 15.24 3.76
CA ASN A 157 8.99 15.61 5.10
C ASN A 157 8.61 14.35 5.85
N ILE A 158 9.46 13.90 6.77
CA ILE A 158 9.26 12.65 7.52
C ILE A 158 7.92 12.63 8.27
N LYS A 159 7.41 13.79 8.69
CA LYS A 159 6.08 13.88 9.33
C LYS A 159 4.97 13.49 8.35
N GLU A 160 5.11 13.83 7.07
CA GLU A 160 4.14 13.48 6.03
C GLU A 160 4.19 11.99 5.73
N VAL A 161 5.39 11.41 5.64
CA VAL A 161 5.58 9.96 5.50
C VAL A 161 4.84 9.25 6.63
N VAL A 162 5.12 9.59 7.88
CA VAL A 162 4.52 8.95 9.06
C VAL A 162 3.00 9.11 9.10
N ILE A 163 2.47 10.30 8.80
CA ILE A 163 1.02 10.55 8.80
C ILE A 163 0.32 9.75 7.68
N CYS A 164 0.86 9.79 6.45
CA CYS A 164 0.31 9.02 5.33
C CYS A 164 0.37 7.51 5.60
N SER A 165 1.49 7.03 6.14
CA SER A 165 1.64 5.64 6.55
C SER A 165 0.64 5.23 7.61
N SER A 166 0.43 6.09 8.61
CA SER A 166 -0.52 5.83 9.70
C SER A 166 -1.94 5.74 9.19
N PHE A 167 -2.38 6.65 8.31
CA PHE A 167 -3.73 6.58 7.75
C PHE A 167 -3.94 5.34 6.87
N LEU A 168 -2.98 5.01 6.00
CA LEU A 168 -3.08 3.80 5.19
C LEU A 168 -3.08 2.55 6.06
N TYR A 169 -2.24 2.49 7.10
CA TYR A 169 -2.19 1.37 8.02
C TYR A 169 -3.48 1.19 8.81
N LEU A 170 -4.04 2.27 9.37
CA LEU A 170 -5.33 2.26 10.07
C LEU A 170 -6.48 1.83 9.13
N TYR A 171 -6.47 2.30 7.88
CA TYR A 171 -7.43 1.84 6.88
C TYR A 171 -7.33 0.32 6.66
N ASN A 172 -6.12 -0.23 6.50
CA ASN A 172 -5.94 -1.67 6.31
C ASN A 172 -6.35 -2.47 7.55
N ILE A 173 -6.11 -1.97 8.76
CA ILE A 173 -6.65 -2.59 9.99
C ILE A 173 -8.18 -2.64 9.96
N ALA A 174 -8.82 -1.54 9.55
CA ALA A 174 -10.28 -1.46 9.54
C ALA A 174 -10.93 -2.34 8.46
N VAL A 175 -10.23 -2.59 7.35
CA VAL A 175 -10.72 -3.33 6.18
C VAL A 175 -10.35 -4.81 6.20
N PHE A 176 -9.34 -5.20 6.98
CA PHE A 176 -8.90 -6.59 7.12
C PHE A 176 -9.05 -7.10 8.55
N PRO A 177 -10.29 -7.23 9.08
CA PRO A 177 -10.53 -7.64 10.46
C PRO A 177 -10.06 -9.08 10.75
N PHE A 178 -9.96 -9.92 9.72
CA PHE A 178 -9.52 -11.31 9.80
C PHE A 178 -8.05 -11.51 9.39
N GLY A 179 -7.29 -10.42 9.23
CA GLY A 179 -5.90 -10.49 8.79
C GLY A 179 -4.98 -11.09 9.85
N GLU A 180 -4.05 -11.95 9.43
CA GLU A 180 -3.19 -12.69 10.37
C GLU A 180 -2.06 -11.87 11.00
N ASN A 181 -1.53 -10.88 10.28
CA ASN A 181 -0.24 -10.24 10.63
C ASN A 181 -0.18 -8.75 10.27
N LEU A 182 -1.18 -7.98 10.71
CA LEU A 182 -1.14 -6.51 10.68
C LEU A 182 -0.24 -5.96 11.82
N GLY A 183 1.05 -6.34 11.79
CA GLY A 183 2.06 -5.96 12.78
C GLY A 183 2.96 -4.81 12.34
N ILE A 184 3.98 -4.53 13.15
CA ILE A 184 4.94 -3.45 12.88
C ILE A 184 5.73 -3.65 11.57
N SER A 185 5.93 -4.92 11.16
CA SER A 185 6.53 -5.25 9.86
C SER A 185 5.73 -4.62 8.70
N PHE A 186 4.41 -4.77 8.70
CA PHE A 186 3.55 -4.23 7.66
C PHE A 186 3.53 -2.70 7.67
N TYR A 187 3.45 -2.10 8.87
CA TYR A 187 3.57 -0.65 9.00
C TYR A 187 4.89 -0.13 8.42
N SER A 188 6.00 -0.83 8.68
CA SER A 188 7.33 -0.44 8.19
C SER A 188 7.44 -0.51 6.66
N LEU A 189 6.83 -1.52 6.03
CA LEU A 189 6.71 -1.59 4.57
C LEU A 189 5.92 -0.42 3.98
N ILE A 190 4.83 -0.01 4.64
CA ILE A 190 4.07 1.18 4.24
C ILE A 190 4.90 2.45 4.40
N VAL A 191 5.71 2.57 5.45
CA VAL A 191 6.66 3.69 5.63
C VAL A 191 7.65 3.75 4.48
N LEU A 192 8.26 2.62 4.11
CA LEU A 192 9.17 2.54 2.96
C LEU A 192 8.48 2.97 1.67
N PHE A 193 7.28 2.45 1.40
CA PHE A 193 6.48 2.84 0.24
C PHE A 193 6.33 4.36 0.12
N PHE A 194 6.00 5.06 1.21
CA PHE A 194 5.89 6.51 1.19
C PHE A 194 7.26 7.23 1.16
N ILE A 195 8.33 6.68 1.74
CA ILE A 195 9.69 7.23 1.55
C ILE A 195 10.04 7.26 0.06
N TYR A 196 9.82 6.15 -0.66
CA TYR A 196 10.04 6.10 -2.11
C TYR A 196 9.21 7.15 -2.86
N TYR A 197 7.96 7.37 -2.46
CA TYR A 197 7.14 8.40 -3.08
C TYR A 197 7.69 9.81 -2.85
N PHE A 198 7.96 10.18 -1.60
CA PHE A 198 8.35 11.55 -1.27
C PHE A 198 9.79 11.88 -1.69
N GLU A 199 10.72 10.92 -1.62
CA GLU A 199 12.12 11.16 -1.96
C GLU A 199 12.32 11.32 -3.47
N PHE A 200 11.65 10.48 -4.27
CA PHE A 200 11.81 10.50 -5.74
C PHE A 200 10.83 11.45 -6.44
N GLY A 201 10.68 12.64 -5.84
CA GLY A 201 9.95 13.76 -6.44
C GLY A 201 8.49 13.46 -6.73
N LYS A 202 7.83 12.67 -5.85
CA LYS A 202 6.41 12.32 -5.92
C LYS A 202 6.01 11.63 -7.23
N SER A 203 6.96 10.89 -7.81
CA SER A 203 6.74 10.09 -9.01
C SER A 203 6.02 8.80 -8.64
N TYR A 204 4.76 8.66 -9.05
CA TYR A 204 4.03 7.41 -8.86
C TYR A 204 4.71 6.24 -9.59
N VAL A 205 5.41 6.48 -10.70
CA VAL A 205 6.13 5.44 -11.46
C VAL A 205 7.21 4.79 -10.59
N ASN A 206 8.03 5.60 -9.91
CA ASN A 206 9.11 5.11 -9.07
C ASN A 206 8.59 4.35 -7.84
N SER A 207 7.51 4.85 -7.22
CA SER A 207 6.85 4.13 -6.11
C SER A 207 6.17 2.85 -6.57
N SER A 208 5.56 2.84 -7.75
CA SER A 208 4.98 1.63 -8.36
C SER A 208 6.01 0.54 -8.59
N ILE A 209 7.25 0.90 -8.96
CA ILE A 209 8.35 -0.06 -9.07
C ILE A 209 8.63 -0.73 -7.72
N TYR A 210 8.66 0.04 -6.64
CA TYR A 210 8.79 -0.54 -5.29
C TYR A 210 7.63 -1.49 -4.95
N VAL A 211 6.39 -1.10 -5.24
CA VAL A 211 5.22 -1.98 -5.01
C VAL A 211 5.36 -3.28 -5.81
N LEU A 212 5.67 -3.21 -7.10
CA LEU A 212 5.76 -4.36 -8.00
C LEU A 212 6.94 -5.28 -7.70
N LEU A 213 8.10 -4.73 -7.33
CA LEU A 213 9.31 -5.54 -7.15
C LEU A 213 9.58 -5.93 -5.70
N VAL A 214 8.94 -5.26 -4.73
CA VAL A 214 9.12 -5.55 -3.30
C VAL A 214 7.83 -6.02 -2.67
N LEU A 215 6.77 -5.20 -2.63
CA LEU A 215 5.56 -5.55 -1.86
C LEU A 215 4.82 -6.75 -2.45
N CYS A 216 4.48 -6.70 -3.74
CA CYS A 216 3.70 -7.78 -4.36
C CYS A 216 4.45 -9.13 -4.29
N PRO A 217 5.76 -9.23 -4.61
CA PRO A 217 6.52 -10.47 -4.44
C PRO A 217 6.61 -10.93 -2.98
N LEU A 218 6.81 -10.02 -2.02
CA LEU A 218 6.83 -10.40 -0.60
C LEU A 218 5.50 -11.00 -0.14
N PHE A 219 4.39 -10.47 -0.64
CA PHE A 219 3.05 -10.92 -0.25
C PHE A 219 2.66 -12.22 -0.95
N VAL A 220 2.78 -12.26 -2.28
CA VAL A 220 2.29 -13.37 -3.11
C VAL A 220 3.27 -14.54 -3.11
N ILE A 221 4.58 -14.28 -3.13
CA ILE A 221 5.58 -15.33 -3.31
C ILE A 221 6.14 -15.77 -1.96
N LEU A 222 6.49 -14.81 -1.10
CA LEU A 222 7.22 -15.08 0.15
C LEU A 222 6.34 -15.20 1.40
N GLY A 223 5.02 -15.12 1.29
CA GLY A 223 4.10 -15.39 2.38
C GLY A 223 4.16 -14.39 3.53
N ILE A 224 4.50 -13.13 3.22
CA ILE A 224 4.55 -12.01 4.18
C ILE A 224 3.34 -11.10 3.99
N ASP A 225 2.26 -11.64 3.43
CA ASP A 225 1.02 -10.91 3.26
C ASP A 225 0.38 -10.64 4.64
N PRO A 226 -0.03 -9.40 4.94
CA PRO A 226 -0.60 -9.06 6.25
C PRO A 226 -2.00 -9.64 6.45
N VAL A 227 -2.72 -9.97 5.38
CA VAL A 227 -4.06 -10.55 5.42
C VAL A 227 -3.94 -12.07 5.44
N TRP A 228 -3.19 -12.61 4.50
CA TRP A 228 -3.17 -14.03 4.18
C TRP A 228 -2.03 -14.83 4.80
N GLY A 229 -1.01 -14.15 5.32
CA GLY A 229 0.20 -14.80 5.80
C GLY A 229 0.85 -15.64 4.71
N SER A 230 1.18 -16.88 5.05
CA SER A 230 1.77 -17.86 4.14
C SER A 230 0.75 -18.77 3.46
N LYS A 231 -0.55 -18.69 3.78
CA LYS A 231 -1.59 -19.65 3.30
C LYS A 231 -1.68 -19.76 1.78
N PHE A 232 -1.36 -18.69 1.08
CA PHE A 232 -1.53 -18.54 -0.37
C PHE A 232 -0.22 -18.28 -1.11
N ALA A 233 0.91 -18.41 -0.42
CA ALA A 233 2.22 -18.13 -0.98
C ALA A 233 2.98 -19.40 -1.33
N TYR A 234 3.85 -19.33 -2.33
CA TYR A 234 4.69 -20.47 -2.71
C TYR A 234 5.73 -20.83 -1.65
N PHE A 235 6.17 -19.82 -0.89
CA PHE A 235 7.14 -19.98 0.17
C PHE A 235 6.59 -19.49 1.50
N GLU A 236 6.94 -20.22 2.55
CA GLU A 236 6.74 -19.81 3.92
C GLU A 236 8.05 -19.25 4.51
N PRO A 237 7.98 -18.13 5.25
CA PRO A 237 9.14 -17.56 5.94
C PRO A 237 9.61 -18.47 7.09
N ALA A 238 10.77 -19.11 6.93
CA ALA A 238 11.35 -19.95 7.99
C ALA A 238 12.27 -19.15 8.89
N THR A 239 11.72 -18.55 9.94
CA THR A 239 12.49 -17.61 10.75
C THR A 239 13.43 -18.28 11.74
N SER A 240 14.71 -17.87 11.72
CA SER A 240 15.61 -17.92 12.88
C SER A 240 15.74 -16.56 13.60
N ILE A 241 15.32 -15.45 12.97
CA ILE A 241 15.41 -14.06 13.48
C ILE A 241 14.03 -13.40 13.47
N ARG A 242 13.76 -12.51 14.44
CA ARG A 242 12.53 -11.70 14.51
C ARG A 242 12.44 -10.73 13.32
N ARG A 243 11.65 -11.12 12.31
CA ARG A 243 11.36 -10.33 11.08
C ARG A 243 11.03 -8.88 11.37
N ASP A 244 10.22 -8.63 12.39
CA ASP A 244 9.81 -7.27 12.80
C ASP A 244 10.96 -6.29 12.98
N VAL A 245 12.10 -6.75 13.50
CA VAL A 245 13.27 -5.90 13.72
C VAL A 245 13.90 -5.50 12.39
N VAL A 246 14.09 -6.46 11.48
CA VAL A 246 14.67 -6.20 10.15
C VAL A 246 13.79 -5.22 9.37
N PHE A 247 12.48 -5.47 9.37
CA PHE A 247 11.52 -4.63 8.66
C PHE A 247 11.44 -3.22 9.26
N ALA A 248 11.54 -3.07 10.58
CA ALA A 248 11.53 -1.76 11.25
C ALA A 248 12.82 -0.95 11.03
N VAL A 249 13.97 -1.62 10.91
CA VAL A 249 15.27 -0.96 10.68
C VAL A 249 15.41 -0.47 9.23
N LEU A 250 14.82 -1.18 8.26
CA LEU A 250 14.95 -0.89 6.84
C LEU A 250 14.51 0.55 6.43
N PRO A 251 13.35 1.08 6.88
CA PRO A 251 12.98 2.46 6.62
C PRO A 251 13.98 3.48 7.18
N ILE A 252 14.56 3.19 8.36
CA ILE A 252 15.52 4.09 9.02
C ILE A 252 16.81 4.15 8.19
N VAL A 253 17.37 3.00 7.83
CA VAL A 253 18.59 2.91 7.01
C VAL A 253 18.37 3.57 5.65
N THR A 254 17.23 3.29 5.03
CA THR A 254 16.81 3.90 3.76
C THR A 254 16.76 5.42 3.85
N TYR A 255 16.09 5.95 4.87
CA TYR A 255 15.98 7.39 5.08
C TYR A 255 17.33 8.06 5.33
N VAL A 256 18.18 7.45 6.17
CA VAL A 256 19.53 7.98 6.46
C VAL A 256 20.40 7.99 5.21
N TYR A 257 20.36 6.91 4.43
CA TYR A 257 21.12 6.78 3.18
C TYR A 257 20.73 7.88 2.17
N PHE A 258 19.44 8.06 1.92
CA PHE A 258 18.98 9.12 1.00
C PHE A 258 19.28 10.52 1.53
N SER A 259 19.11 10.74 2.83
CA SER A 259 19.50 12.00 3.47
C SER A 259 20.99 12.30 3.32
N PHE A 260 21.85 11.27 3.32
CA PHE A 260 23.29 11.42 3.12
C PHE A 260 23.67 11.70 1.67
N ILE A 261 23.13 10.93 0.71
CA ILE A 261 23.39 11.14 -0.72
C ILE A 261 22.96 12.53 -1.16
N ARG A 262 21.78 12.96 -0.72
CA ARG A 262 21.22 14.26 -1.06
C ARG A 262 22.08 15.43 -0.61
N ARG A 263 22.86 15.27 0.46
CA ARG A 263 23.84 16.28 0.92
C ARG A 263 25.11 16.34 0.08
N ARG A 264 25.39 15.32 -0.74
CA ARG A 264 26.55 15.31 -1.65
C ARG A 264 26.24 15.83 -3.04
N THR A 265 24.97 15.81 -3.45
CA THR A 265 24.51 16.25 -4.78
C THR A 265 24.00 17.70 -4.81
N LEU A 266 23.80 18.33 -3.64
CA LEU A 266 23.55 19.77 -3.47
C LEU A 266 24.84 20.49 -3.12
#